data_AF-A0A7C0Y066-F1
#
_entry.id   AF-A0A7C0Y066-F1
#
_cell.length_a   1.000
_cell.length_b   1.000
_cell.length_c   1.000
_cell.angle_alpha   90.00
_cell.angle_beta   90.00
_cell.angle_gamma   90.00
#
_symmetry.space_group_name_H-M   'P 1'
#
loop_
_entity.id
_entity.type
_entity.pdbx_description
1 polymer ?
#
loop_
_entity_poly.entity_id
_entity_poly.type
_entity_poly.pdbx_seq_one_letter_code
_entity_poly.pdbx_strand_id
1 'polypeptide(L)'
;YGINLPDIIGEIREKWKAGKDLLVIVGGEKVPGEVFGLADYNVAVSNQPHSEVAALATFLDWLQEGKELTREYPNARLKIIPQSRGKKVLVLKGSADETGNK
;
A
#
# COMPACT_ATOMS: atom_id res chain seq x y z
N TYR A 1 -15.21 -2.86 -13.28
CA TYR A 1 -15.08 -1.83 -14.34
C TYR A 1 -13.65 -1.36 -14.36
N GLY A 2 -13.06 -1.12 -15.53
CA GLY A 2 -11.65 -0.75 -15.67
C GLY A 2 -10.81 -1.82 -16.35
N ILE A 3 -9.57 -1.47 -16.69
CA ILE A 3 -8.58 -2.37 -17.29
C ILE A 3 -8.11 -3.33 -16.21
N ASN A 4 -7.95 -4.61 -16.55
CA ASN A 4 -7.51 -5.63 -15.60
C ASN A 4 -6.10 -5.29 -15.08
N LEU A 5 -5.89 -5.43 -13.77
CA LEU A 5 -4.64 -5.05 -13.11
C LEU A 5 -3.37 -5.59 -13.80
N PRO A 6 -3.28 -6.89 -14.18
CA PRO A 6 -2.08 -7.42 -14.83
C PRO A 6 -1.73 -6.74 -16.15
N ASP A 7 -2.74 -6.22 -16.86
CA ASP A 7 -2.58 -5.64 -18.19
C ASP A 7 -2.06 -4.19 -18.15
N ILE A 8 -2.28 -3.46 -17.05
CA ILE A 8 -1.98 -2.02 -16.95
C ILE A 8 -0.91 -1.65 -15.92
N ILE A 9 -0.67 -2.51 -14.94
CA ILE A 9 0.22 -2.20 -13.81
C ILE A 9 1.65 -1.89 -14.22
N GLY A 10 2.15 -2.47 -15.31
CA GLY A 10 3.51 -2.20 -15.81
C GLY A 10 3.70 -0.71 -16.10
N GLU A 11 2.77 -0.10 -16.85
CA GLU A 11 2.82 1.33 -17.20
C GLU A 11 2.72 2.23 -15.95
N ILE A 12 1.78 1.92 -15.04
CA ILE A 12 1.58 2.69 -13.81
C ILE A 12 2.84 2.62 -12.94
N ARG A 13 3.42 1.42 -12.80
CA ARG A 13 4.64 1.19 -12.01
C ARG A 13 5.84 1.91 -12.60
N GLU A 14 6.01 1.93 -13.91
CA GLU A 14 7.09 2.68 -14.58
C GLU A 14 6.99 4.18 -14.31
N LYS A 15 5.78 4.76 -14.45
CA LYS A 15 5.54 6.18 -14.16
C LYS A 15 5.82 6.52 -12.70
N TRP A 16 5.37 5.68 -11.78
CA TRP A 16 5.61 5.84 -10.35
C TRP A 16 7.11 5.73 -10.01
N LYS A 17 7.82 4.74 -10.55
CA LYS A 17 9.28 4.58 -10.38
C LYS A 17 10.07 5.74 -10.99
N ALA A 18 9.54 6.41 -12.03
CA ALA A 18 10.11 7.62 -12.60
C ALA A 18 9.86 8.89 -11.75
N GLY A 19 9.23 8.76 -10.57
CA GLY A 19 9.04 9.85 -9.62
C GLY A 19 7.72 10.63 -9.79
N LYS A 20 6.76 10.10 -10.56
CA LYS A 20 5.41 10.69 -10.59
C LYS A 20 4.63 10.33 -9.34
N ASP A 21 3.95 11.31 -8.76
CA ASP A 21 3.02 11.09 -7.66
C ASP A 21 1.83 10.24 -8.11
N LEU A 22 1.35 9.38 -7.21
CA LEU A 22 0.24 8.47 -7.46
C LEU A 22 -0.84 8.67 -6.40
N LEU A 23 -2.05 9.04 -6.83
CA LEU A 23 -3.25 9.05 -6.01
C LEU A 23 -4.12 7.84 -6.36
N VAL A 24 -4.32 6.94 -5.40
CA VAL A 24 -5.20 5.78 -5.56
C VAL A 24 -6.53 6.07 -4.90
N ILE A 25 -7.59 6.12 -5.69
CA ILE A 25 -8.96 6.27 -5.19
C ILE A 25 -9.59 4.88 -5.11
N VAL A 26 -10.00 4.48 -3.91
CA VAL A 26 -10.82 3.29 -3.71
C VAL A 26 -12.20 3.68 -3.21
N GLY A 27 -13.21 3.07 -3.81
CA GLY A 27 -14.60 3.37 -3.52
C GLY A 27 -15.16 2.56 -2.36
N GLY A 28 -16.03 3.19 -1.56
CA GLY A 28 -16.99 2.49 -0.70
C GLY A 28 -18.28 2.15 -1.45
N GLU A 29 -19.41 2.07 -0.73
CA GLU A 29 -20.70 1.59 -1.24
C GLU A 29 -21.19 2.27 -2.54
N LYS A 30 -20.87 3.55 -2.76
CA LYS A 30 -21.15 4.27 -4.01
C LYS A 30 -20.03 5.25 -4.36
N VAL A 31 -19.41 5.05 -5.52
CA VAL A 31 -18.47 6.01 -6.11
C VAL A 31 -19.23 6.92 -7.07
N PRO A 32 -19.13 8.26 -6.94
CA PRO A 32 -19.69 9.17 -7.93
C PRO A 32 -19.12 8.90 -9.33
N GLY A 33 -19.99 8.85 -10.34
CA GLY A 33 -19.59 8.55 -11.72
C GLY A 33 -18.52 9.49 -12.30
N GLU A 34 -18.49 10.75 -11.85
CA GLU A 34 -17.51 11.76 -12.27
C GLU A 34 -16.06 11.34 -12.00
N VAL A 35 -15.82 10.58 -10.92
CA VAL A 35 -14.48 10.09 -10.57
C VAL A 35 -13.89 9.23 -11.70
N PHE A 36 -14.72 8.44 -12.38
CA PHE A 36 -14.28 7.61 -13.50
C PHE A 36 -13.81 8.45 -14.70
N GLY A 37 -14.35 9.65 -14.88
CA GLY A 37 -13.96 10.57 -15.96
C GLY A 37 -12.74 11.44 -15.62
N LEU A 38 -12.48 11.67 -14.33
CA LEU A 38 -11.32 12.45 -13.86
C LEU A 38 -10.04 11.61 -13.73
N ALA A 39 -10.18 10.30 -13.52
CA ALA A 39 -9.03 9.42 -13.31
C ALA A 39 -8.25 9.18 -14.61
N ASP A 40 -6.91 9.29 -14.54
CA ASP A 40 -6.02 8.87 -15.64
C ASP A 40 -6.16 7.38 -15.95
N TYR A 41 -6.47 6.56 -14.94
CA TYR A 41 -6.67 5.12 -15.05
C TYR A 41 -7.89 4.67 -14.26
N ASN A 42 -8.71 3.85 -14.90
CA ASN A 42 -9.70 3.03 -14.23
C ASN A 42 -9.20 1.59 -14.22
N VAL A 43 -8.84 1.06 -13.05
CA VAL A 43 -8.21 -0.26 -12.88
C VAL A 43 -9.14 -1.22 -12.13
N ALA A 44 -9.29 -2.44 -12.64
CA ALA A 44 -10.01 -3.52 -11.99
C ALA A 44 -9.03 -4.55 -11.43
N VAL A 45 -8.98 -4.69 -10.09
CA VAL A 45 -8.21 -5.76 -9.43
C VAL A 45 -8.83 -7.13 -9.70
N SER A 46 -10.16 -7.18 -9.74
CA SER A 46 -10.90 -8.27 -10.35
C SER A 46 -12.18 -7.72 -10.98
N ASN A 47 -12.80 -8.52 -11.83
CA ASN A 47 -14.10 -8.21 -12.42
C ASN A 47 -15.28 -8.76 -11.58
N GLN A 48 -15.01 -9.21 -10.35
CA GLN A 48 -16.02 -9.66 -9.40
C GLN A 48 -16.16 -8.62 -8.28
N PRO A 49 -17.37 -8.41 -7.71
CA PRO A 49 -17.55 -7.51 -6.59
C PRO A 49 -16.82 -8.06 -5.35
N HIS A 50 -15.97 -7.25 -4.72
CA HIS A 50 -15.25 -7.56 -3.48
C HIS A 50 -14.88 -6.28 -2.72
N SER A 51 -14.15 -6.45 -1.62
CA SER A 51 -13.72 -5.32 -0.78
C SER A 51 -12.68 -4.43 -1.46
N GLU A 52 -12.87 -3.14 -1.24
CA GLU A 52 -11.94 -2.04 -1.47
C GLU A 52 -10.60 -2.22 -0.74
N VAL A 53 -10.60 -2.82 0.47
CA VAL A 53 -9.37 -3.12 1.22
C VAL A 53 -8.56 -4.19 0.49
N ALA A 54 -9.24 -5.25 0.02
CA ALA A 54 -8.60 -6.29 -0.77
C ALA A 54 -8.10 -5.75 -2.12
N ALA A 55 -8.86 -4.85 -2.75
CA ALA A 55 -8.46 -4.18 -3.98
C ALA A 55 -7.18 -3.36 -3.76
N LEU A 56 -7.16 -2.51 -2.73
CA LEU A 56 -6.01 -1.66 -2.44
C LEU A 56 -4.77 -2.47 -2.09
N ALA A 57 -4.89 -3.48 -1.22
CA ALA A 57 -3.78 -4.33 -0.82
C ALA A 57 -3.17 -5.05 -2.03
N THR A 58 -3.99 -5.64 -2.89
CA THR A 58 -3.53 -6.35 -4.10
C THR A 58 -2.91 -5.39 -5.11
N PHE A 59 -3.51 -4.21 -5.32
CA PHE A 59 -2.94 -3.19 -6.20
C PHE A 59 -1.55 -2.75 -5.71
N LEU A 60 -1.40 -2.49 -4.41
CA LEU A 60 -0.13 -2.03 -3.83
C LEU A 60 0.95 -3.12 -3.83
N ASP A 61 0.59 -4.39 -3.60
CA ASP A 61 1.49 -5.55 -3.72
C ASP A 61 2.00 -5.70 -5.16
N TRP A 62 1.11 -5.60 -6.14
CA TRP A 62 1.52 -5.60 -7.54
C TRP A 62 2.34 -4.37 -7.90
N LEU A 63 2.03 -3.18 -7.38
CA LEU A 63 2.81 -1.96 -7.64
C LEU A 63 4.23 -2.08 -7.08
N GLN A 64 4.39 -2.59 -5.86
CA GLN A 64 5.65 -2.65 -5.11
C GLN A 64 6.41 -3.97 -5.26
N GLU A 65 5.81 -4.95 -5.94
CA GLU A 65 6.40 -6.26 -6.23
C GLU A 65 6.73 -7.03 -4.93
N GLY A 66 5.84 -6.94 -3.93
CA GLY A 66 5.93 -7.59 -2.61
C GLY A 66 7.01 -7.04 -1.67
N LYS A 67 7.79 -6.02 -2.10
CA LYS A 67 8.89 -5.45 -1.30
C LYS A 67 8.39 -4.77 -0.03
N GLU A 68 7.17 -4.25 -0.04
CA GLU A 68 6.53 -3.59 1.09
C GLU A 68 6.31 -4.51 2.29
N LEU A 69 6.14 -5.82 2.07
CA LEU A 69 5.90 -6.80 3.13
C LEU A 69 7.15 -7.06 3.98
N THR A 70 8.33 -6.70 3.48
CA THR A 70 9.61 -6.82 4.18
C THR A 70 10.18 -5.47 4.61
N ARG A 71 9.40 -4.39 4.44
CA ARG A 71 9.83 -3.05 4.79
C ARG A 71 10.05 -2.91 6.28
N GLU A 72 11.23 -2.41 6.66
CA GLU A 72 11.52 -2.02 8.03
C GLU A 72 11.21 -0.54 8.27
N TYR A 73 10.77 -0.23 9.49
CA TYR A 73 10.47 1.12 9.94
C TYR A 73 11.49 1.50 11.02
N PRO A 74 12.53 2.30 10.70
CA PRO A 74 13.67 2.56 11.60
C PRO A 74 13.27 3.13 12.97
N ASN A 75 12.20 3.92 13.01
CA ASN A 75 11.72 4.59 14.20
C ASN A 75 10.49 3.89 14.83
N ALA A 76 10.27 2.61 14.50
CA ALA A 76 9.19 1.85 15.11
C ALA A 76 9.44 1.66 16.62
N ARG A 77 8.39 1.80 17.42
CA ARG A 77 8.44 1.51 18.87
C ARG A 77 8.34 0.01 19.18
N LEU A 78 7.78 -0.76 18.25
CA LEU A 78 7.57 -2.19 18.36
C LEU A 78 8.02 -2.88 17.08
N LYS A 79 8.66 -4.04 17.21
CA LYS A 79 8.94 -4.96 16.10
C LYS A 79 8.40 -6.35 16.42
N ILE A 80 7.50 -6.85 15.59
CA ILE A 80 7.04 -8.24 15.67
C ILE A 80 8.11 -9.12 15.03
N ILE A 81 8.57 -10.16 15.74
CA ILE A 81 9.51 -11.13 15.20
C ILE A 81 8.70 -12.29 14.62
N PRO A 82 8.82 -12.61 13.32
CA PRO A 82 8.15 -13.77 12.73
C PRO A 82 8.52 -15.05 13.47
N GLN A 83 7.53 -15.84 13.86
CA GLN A 83 7.71 -17.12 14.55
C GLN A 83 6.86 -18.18 13.86
N SER A 84 7.36 -19.40 13.75
CA SER A 84 6.59 -20.53 13.22
C SER A 84 5.38 -20.86 14.11
N ARG A 85 5.51 -20.70 15.43
CA ARG A 85 4.44 -20.80 16.42
C ARG A 85 4.71 -19.83 17.57
N GLY A 86 3.65 -19.20 18.10
CA GLY A 86 3.72 -18.26 19.21
C GLY A 86 3.87 -16.79 18.77
N LYS A 87 4.04 -15.91 19.75
CA LYS A 87 4.10 -14.44 19.55
C LYS A 87 5.33 -13.88 20.25
N LYS A 88 6.24 -13.26 19.49
CA LYS A 88 7.39 -12.53 20.03
C LYS A 88 7.37 -11.08 19.56
N VAL A 89 7.45 -10.16 20.51
CA VAL A 89 7.44 -8.71 20.27
C VAL A 89 8.66 -8.10 20.94
N LEU A 90 9.41 -7.28 20.21
CA LEU A 90 10.47 -6.45 20.77
C LEU A 90 9.94 -5.02 20.98
N VAL A 91 10.15 -4.48 22.17
CA VAL A 91 10.00 -3.04 22.42
C VAL A 91 11.32 -2.38 22.06
N LEU A 92 11.31 -1.55 21.02
CA LEU A 92 12.48 -0.80 20.58
C LEU A 92 12.53 0.50 21.38
N LYS A 93 13.63 0.73 22.11
CA LYS A 93 13.88 2.05 22.70
C LYS A 93 14.18 3.01 21.56
N GLY A 94 13.30 3.98 21.32
CA GLY A 94 13.58 5.05 20.36
C GLY A 94 14.88 5.74 20.75
N SER A 95 15.83 5.86 19.84
CA SER A 95 17.07 6.59 20.10
C SER A 95 16.77 8.10 20.22
N ALA A 96 17.03 8.61 21.43
CA ALA A 96 17.36 9.99 21.80
C ALA A 96 16.27 11.07 21.80
N ASP A 97 15.58 11.20 22.94
CA ASP A 97 15.28 12.48 23.60
C ASP A 97 15.72 12.37 25.08
N GLU A 98 17.04 12.29 25.32
CA GLU A 98 17.64 12.31 26.67
C GLU A 98 18.84 13.27 26.75
N THR A 99 18.79 14.41 26.04
CA THR A 99 19.73 15.52 26.28
C THR A 99 19.00 16.86 26.29
N GLY A 100 18.14 17.03 27.31
CA GLY A 100 17.68 18.33 27.78
C GLY A 100 18.20 18.54 29.20
N ASN A 101 19.24 19.36 29.29
CA ASN A 101 20.10 19.63 30.44
C ASN A 101 19.36 19.98 31.75
N LYS A 102 19.93 19.53 32.87
CA LYS A 102 19.69 20.10 34.20
C LYS A 102 20.20 21.55 34.27
#